data_AF-A0AAU1ZZ17-F1
#
_entry.id   AF-A0AAU1ZZ17-F1
#
_cell.length_a   1.000
_cell.length_b   1.000
_cell.length_c   1.000
_cell.angle_alpha   90.00
_cell.angle_beta   90.00
_cell.angle_gamma   90.00
#
_symmetry.space_group_name_H-M   'P 1'
#
loop_
_entity.id
_entity.type
_entity.pdbx_description
1 polymer ?
#
loop_
_entity_poly.entity_id
_entity_poly.type
_entity_poly.pdbx_seq_one_letter_code
_entity_poly.pdbx_strand_id
1 'polypeptide(L)'
;MRILIDENVQVQILEMLRRLLPGHEVRHVSEIKWAGKKDLALLPDAAKRGFEAFLTKDGRQLEDPSETAAIKKSGMHHIRFSHGHKGMVGQGLAMGAVIASMPLIVRELEAAEGQQLIHIKGLNPGSKQRFDLVDPAKEPPRYWPR
;
A
#
# COMPACT_ATOMS: atom_id res chain seq x y z
N MET A 1 -9.82 7.91 -9.11
CA MET A 1 -8.51 7.59 -9.73
C MET A 1 -8.35 6.11 -10.10
N ARG A 2 -7.44 5.80 -11.04
CA ARG A 2 -6.98 4.44 -11.40
C ARG A 2 -5.61 4.13 -10.80
N ILE A 3 -5.54 3.10 -9.97
CA ILE A 3 -4.37 2.75 -9.15
C ILE A 3 -3.84 1.38 -9.58
N LEU A 4 -2.55 1.32 -9.92
CA LEU A 4 -1.83 0.10 -10.23
C LEU A 4 -1.00 -0.34 -9.02
N ILE A 5 -1.14 -1.61 -8.63
CA ILE A 5 -0.37 -2.24 -7.56
C ILE A 5 0.70 -3.14 -8.17
N ASP A 6 1.94 -2.92 -7.75
CA ASP A 6 3.14 -3.62 -8.17
C ASP A 6 3.21 -5.09 -7.69
N GLU A 7 4.04 -5.91 -8.33
CA GLU A 7 4.16 -7.36 -8.06
C GLU A 7 4.74 -7.68 -6.67
N ASN A 8 5.53 -6.76 -6.11
CA ASN A 8 6.15 -6.91 -4.80
C ASN A 8 5.20 -6.59 -3.63
N VAL A 9 3.96 -6.19 -3.94
CA VAL A 9 2.89 -5.92 -2.98
C VAL A 9 2.00 -7.15 -2.85
N GLN A 10 1.52 -7.42 -1.64
CA GLN A 10 0.69 -8.57 -1.36
C GLN A 10 -0.68 -8.44 -2.05
N VAL A 11 -1.01 -9.34 -2.98
CA VAL A 11 -2.31 -9.36 -3.69
C VAL A 11 -3.51 -9.37 -2.74
N GLN A 12 -3.34 -9.87 -1.50
CA GLN A 12 -4.38 -9.92 -0.47
C GLN A 12 -4.93 -8.55 -0.07
N ILE A 13 -4.19 -7.45 -0.27
CA ILE A 13 -4.69 -6.10 0.04
C ILE A 13 -5.70 -5.60 -1.01
N LEU A 14 -5.72 -6.20 -2.19
CA LEU A 14 -6.43 -5.68 -3.35
C LEU A 14 -7.93 -5.52 -3.09
N GLU A 15 -8.57 -6.57 -2.60
CA GLU A 15 -10.02 -6.56 -2.32
C GLU A 15 -10.38 -5.57 -1.21
N MET A 16 -9.48 -5.40 -0.23
CA MET A 16 -9.67 -4.39 0.81
C MET A 16 -9.59 -2.97 0.25
N LEU A 17 -8.60 -2.69 -0.62
CA LEU A 17 -8.46 -1.39 -1.24
C LEU A 17 -9.64 -1.05 -2.17
N ARG A 18 -10.16 -2.04 -2.92
CA ARG A 18 -11.38 -1.86 -3.72
C ARG A 18 -12.60 -1.45 -2.89
N ARG A 19 -12.75 -2.03 -1.70
CA ARG A 19 -13.85 -1.68 -0.77
C ARG A 19 -13.67 -0.31 -0.14
N LEU A 20 -12.43 0.06 0.18
CA LEU A 20 -12.12 1.31 0.88
C LEU A 20 -12.03 2.52 -0.04
N LEU A 21 -11.90 2.31 -1.35
CA LEU A 21 -11.78 3.36 -2.36
C LEU A 21 -12.97 3.25 -3.35
N PRO A 22 -14.21 3.50 -2.92
CA PRO A 22 -15.35 3.49 -3.83
C PRO A 22 -15.16 4.52 -4.95
N GLY A 23 -15.60 4.18 -6.16
CA GLY A 23 -15.42 5.03 -7.34
C GLY A 23 -14.00 5.02 -7.94
N HIS A 24 -13.07 4.28 -7.33
CA HIS A 24 -11.70 4.14 -7.82
C HIS A 24 -11.49 2.76 -8.47
N GLU A 25 -10.62 2.70 -9.48
CA GLU A 25 -10.21 1.41 -10.05
C GLU A 25 -8.87 1.00 -9.43
N VAL A 26 -8.85 -0.15 -8.75
CA VAL A 26 -7.62 -0.72 -8.20
C VAL A 26 -7.32 -2.03 -8.91
N ARG A 27 -6.15 -2.14 -9.53
CA ARG A 27 -5.66 -3.34 -10.24
C ARG A 27 -4.31 -3.75 -9.71
N HIS A 28 -4.10 -5.04 -9.59
CA HIS A 28 -2.77 -5.60 -9.37
C HIS A 28 -2.16 -6.06 -10.69
N VAL A 29 -0.84 -5.92 -10.88
CA VAL A 29 -0.15 -6.35 -12.11
C VAL A 29 -0.42 -7.82 -12.47
N SER A 30 -0.66 -8.68 -11.47
CA SER A 30 -1.03 -10.08 -11.69
C SER A 30 -2.40 -10.27 -12.34
N GLU A 31 -3.38 -9.40 -12.07
CA GLU A 31 -4.73 -9.49 -12.67
C GLU A 31 -4.74 -9.07 -14.13
N ILE A 32 -3.82 -8.18 -14.51
CA ILE A 32 -3.72 -7.62 -15.87
C ILE A 32 -2.60 -8.26 -16.70
N LYS A 33 -2.10 -9.42 -16.27
CA LYS A 33 -1.06 -10.23 -16.92
C LYS A 33 0.25 -9.45 -17.17
N TRP A 34 0.63 -8.61 -16.22
CA TRP A 34 1.83 -7.78 -16.25
C TRP A 34 2.89 -8.19 -15.21
N ALA A 35 2.70 -9.32 -14.52
CA ALA A 35 3.71 -9.88 -13.63
C ALA A 35 5.05 -10.09 -14.34
N GLY A 36 6.17 -9.80 -13.66
CA GLY A 36 7.53 -9.88 -14.20
C GLY A 36 7.94 -8.72 -15.13
N LYS A 37 7.04 -7.78 -15.43
CA LYS A 37 7.35 -6.62 -16.26
C LYS A 37 8.16 -5.60 -15.47
N LYS A 38 9.36 -5.26 -15.98
CA LYS A 38 10.26 -4.29 -15.36
C LYS A 38 9.71 -2.87 -15.36
N ASP A 39 10.06 -2.08 -14.34
CA ASP A 39 9.54 -0.72 -14.13
C ASP A 39 9.72 0.21 -15.33
N LEU A 40 10.88 0.15 -15.98
CA LEU A 40 11.18 0.94 -17.18
C LEU A 40 10.17 0.71 -18.32
N ALA A 41 9.55 -0.47 -18.39
CA ALA A 41 8.49 -0.79 -19.34
C ALA A 41 7.09 -0.71 -18.72
N LEU A 42 6.96 -1.01 -17.43
CA LEU A 42 5.70 -1.04 -16.69
C LEU A 42 5.10 0.36 -16.55
N LEU A 43 5.89 1.32 -16.07
CA LEU A 43 5.41 2.67 -15.75
C LEU A 43 4.92 3.43 -16.99
N PRO A 44 5.61 3.43 -18.15
CA PRO A 44 5.09 4.08 -19.35
C PRO A 44 3.79 3.46 -19.86
N ASP A 45 3.67 2.14 -19.81
CA ASP A 45 2.46 1.47 -20.29
C ASP A 45 1.30 1.64 -19.30
N ALA A 46 1.56 1.69 -18.00
CA ALA A 46 0.57 2.02 -16.99
C ALA A 46 0.01 3.44 -17.21
N ALA A 47 0.89 4.42 -17.40
CA ALA A 47 0.49 5.80 -17.70
C ALA A 47 -0.33 5.90 -19.01
N LYS A 48 0.11 5.22 -20.09
CA LYS A 48 -0.66 5.15 -21.35
C LYS A 48 -2.03 4.50 -21.19
N ARG A 49 -2.17 3.55 -20.26
CA ARG A 49 -3.45 2.93 -19.92
C ARG A 49 -4.29 3.80 -18.99
N GLY A 50 -3.84 4.99 -18.62
CA GLY A 50 -4.58 5.92 -17.77
C GLY A 50 -4.53 5.59 -16.29
N PHE A 51 -3.55 4.78 -15.84
CA PHE A 51 -3.27 4.71 -14.41
C PHE A 51 -2.69 6.03 -13.95
N GLU A 52 -3.16 6.50 -12.80
CA GLU A 52 -2.81 7.80 -12.21
C GLU A 52 -1.89 7.61 -11.00
N ALA A 53 -1.93 6.44 -10.35
CA ALA A 53 -1.06 6.14 -9.22
C ALA A 53 -0.46 4.73 -9.30
N PHE A 54 0.77 4.60 -8.81
CA PHE A 54 1.50 3.33 -8.68
C PHE A 54 1.87 3.06 -7.23
N LEU A 55 1.45 1.92 -6.70
CA LEU A 55 1.73 1.47 -5.34
C LEU A 55 2.78 0.35 -5.36
N THR A 56 3.89 0.55 -4.68
CA THR A 56 5.01 -0.40 -4.64
C THR A 56 5.65 -0.52 -3.25
N LYS A 57 6.23 -1.67 -2.98
CA LYS A 57 7.07 -1.92 -1.81
C LYS A 57 8.55 -1.61 -2.07
N ASP A 58 8.93 -1.33 -3.31
CA ASP A 58 10.32 -1.06 -3.63
C ASP A 58 10.73 0.34 -3.13
N GLY A 59 11.55 0.33 -2.08
CA GLY A 59 12.07 1.56 -1.48
C GLY A 59 13.24 2.18 -2.24
N ARG A 60 13.84 1.47 -3.21
CA ARG A 60 15.10 1.86 -3.85
C ARG A 60 14.95 2.42 -5.25
N GLN A 61 13.74 2.45 -5.82
CA GLN A 61 13.54 2.96 -7.19
C GLN A 61 13.92 4.44 -7.37
N LEU A 62 13.91 5.22 -6.27
CA LEU A 62 14.40 6.60 -6.28
C LEU A 62 15.93 6.74 -6.11
N GLU A 63 16.62 5.64 -5.84
CA GLU A 63 18.08 5.57 -5.76
C GLU A 63 18.69 5.14 -7.11
N ASP A 64 17.87 4.61 -8.03
CA ASP A 64 18.26 4.30 -9.41
C ASP A 64 17.90 5.47 -10.35
N PRO A 65 18.87 6.05 -11.09
CA PRO A 65 18.61 7.17 -11.99
C PRO A 65 17.62 6.86 -13.12
N SER A 66 17.65 5.64 -13.65
CA SER A 66 16.80 5.23 -14.78
C SER A 66 15.36 5.02 -14.34
N GLU A 67 15.14 4.39 -13.18
CA GLU A 67 13.82 4.20 -12.59
C GLU A 67 13.24 5.54 -12.12
N THR A 68 14.06 6.39 -11.48
CA THR A 68 13.65 7.75 -11.11
C THR A 68 13.18 8.56 -12.32
N ALA A 69 13.92 8.49 -13.42
CA ALA A 69 13.53 9.16 -14.67
C ALA A 69 12.23 8.58 -15.24
N ALA A 70 12.05 7.26 -15.19
CA ALA A 70 10.81 6.60 -15.62
C ALA A 70 9.60 6.98 -14.75
N ILE A 71 9.77 7.04 -13.43
CA ILE A 71 8.76 7.51 -12.48
C ILE A 71 8.35 8.94 -12.82
N LYS A 72 9.32 9.87 -12.92
CA LYS A 72 9.05 11.26 -13.29
C LYS A 72 8.33 11.37 -14.64
N LYS A 73 8.81 10.66 -15.65
CA LYS A 73 8.25 10.68 -17.01
C LYS A 73 6.83 10.10 -17.08
N SER A 74 6.50 9.15 -16.21
CA SER A 74 5.16 8.55 -16.17
C SER A 74 4.06 9.55 -15.77
N GLY A 75 4.41 10.59 -15.00
CA GLY A 75 3.44 11.53 -14.43
C GLY A 75 2.53 10.95 -13.35
N MET A 76 2.57 9.64 -13.09
CA MET A 76 1.75 8.98 -12.10
C MET A 76 2.21 9.30 -10.68
N HIS A 77 1.29 9.50 -9.75
CA HIS A 77 1.63 9.53 -8.33
C HIS A 77 2.31 8.22 -7.95
N HIS A 78 3.33 8.31 -7.10
CA HIS A 78 4.16 7.17 -6.78
C HIS A 78 4.15 6.95 -5.27
N ILE A 79 3.48 5.89 -4.86
CA ILE A 79 3.20 5.55 -3.46
C ILE A 79 4.10 4.38 -3.07
N ARG A 80 5.09 4.65 -2.22
CA ARG A 80 5.96 3.64 -1.64
C ARG A 80 5.51 3.31 -0.23
N PHE A 81 5.73 2.09 0.20
CA PHE A 81 5.66 1.74 1.61
C PHE A 81 6.88 0.91 2.02
N SER A 82 7.32 1.12 3.26
CA SER A 82 8.32 0.26 3.88
C SER A 82 7.83 -0.17 5.25
N HIS A 83 8.44 -1.22 5.79
CA HIS A 83 8.19 -1.63 7.16
C HIS A 83 9.50 -2.06 7.82
N GLY A 84 9.68 -1.66 9.08
CA GLY A 84 10.91 -1.93 9.83
C GLY A 84 10.97 -3.30 10.49
N HIS A 85 9.89 -4.10 10.44
CA HIS A 85 9.75 -5.34 11.20
C HIS A 85 9.86 -6.57 10.31
N LYS A 86 10.73 -7.53 10.65
CA LYS A 86 10.86 -8.76 9.86
C LYS A 86 9.73 -9.75 10.16
N GLY A 87 9.50 -10.68 9.23
CA GLY A 87 8.55 -11.80 9.41
C GLY A 87 7.08 -11.43 9.23
N MET A 88 6.19 -12.38 9.57
CA MET A 88 4.75 -12.28 9.32
C MET A 88 4.09 -11.07 10.02
N VAL A 89 4.55 -10.73 11.24
CA VAL A 89 4.04 -9.58 11.98
C VAL A 89 4.32 -8.27 11.23
N GLY A 90 5.54 -8.09 10.72
CA GLY A 90 5.89 -6.91 9.94
C GLY A 90 5.15 -6.83 8.61
N GLN A 91 4.91 -7.98 7.97
CA GLN A 91 4.10 -8.05 6.77
C GLN A 91 2.64 -7.63 7.03
N GLY A 92 2.02 -8.15 8.10
CA GLY A 92 0.68 -7.74 8.51
C GLY A 92 0.60 -6.26 8.86
N LEU A 93 1.64 -5.72 9.51
CA LEU A 93 1.75 -4.29 9.82
C LEU A 93 1.86 -3.42 8.57
N ALA A 94 2.63 -3.86 7.58
CA ALA A 94 2.78 -3.16 6.31
C ALA A 94 1.46 -3.13 5.54
N MET A 95 0.79 -4.28 5.43
CA MET A 95 -0.53 -4.38 4.80
C MET A 95 -1.54 -3.49 5.52
N GLY A 96 -1.59 -3.55 6.86
CA GLY A 96 -2.45 -2.68 7.66
C GLY A 96 -2.17 -1.19 7.46
N ALA A 97 -0.89 -0.81 7.37
CA ALA A 97 -0.50 0.58 7.11
C ALA A 97 -0.97 1.07 5.75
N VAL A 98 -0.81 0.25 4.71
CA VAL A 98 -1.31 0.55 3.37
C VAL A 98 -2.83 0.69 3.40
N ILE A 99 -3.54 -0.31 3.92
CA ILE A 99 -5.01 -0.33 4.00
C ILE A 99 -5.54 0.90 4.75
N ALA A 100 -4.93 1.28 5.88
CA ALA A 100 -5.36 2.43 6.67
C ALA A 100 -5.03 3.78 6.01
N SER A 101 -3.92 3.86 5.27
CA SER A 101 -3.44 5.14 4.70
C SER A 101 -4.06 5.46 3.35
N MET A 102 -4.37 4.45 2.53
CA MET A 102 -4.78 4.65 1.14
C MET A 102 -6.01 5.56 0.96
N PRO A 103 -7.09 5.48 1.77
CA PRO A 103 -8.22 6.42 1.64
C PRO A 103 -7.85 7.88 1.89
N LEU A 104 -6.91 8.13 2.81
CA LEU A 104 -6.43 9.46 3.10
C LEU A 104 -5.51 9.96 1.98
N ILE A 105 -4.58 9.11 1.53
CA ILE A 105 -3.66 9.42 0.43
C ILE A 105 -4.44 9.77 -0.83
N VAL A 106 -5.42 8.96 -1.23
CA VAL A 106 -6.20 9.19 -2.45
C VAL A 106 -6.88 10.56 -2.42
N ARG A 107 -7.46 10.97 -1.28
CA ARG A 107 -8.06 12.31 -1.15
C ARG A 107 -7.04 13.44 -1.36
N GLU A 108 -5.83 13.29 -0.83
CA GLU A 108 -4.75 14.27 -1.04
C GLU A 108 -4.29 14.26 -2.52
N LEU A 109 -4.21 13.10 -3.15
CA LEU A 109 -3.79 12.97 -4.54
C LEU A 109 -4.80 13.57 -5.52
N GLU A 110 -6.11 13.41 -5.26
CA GLU A 110 -7.17 14.02 -6.08
C GLU A 110 -7.15 15.56 -6.03
N ALA A 111 -6.68 16.13 -4.92
CA ALA A 111 -6.54 17.58 -4.77
C ALA A 111 -5.19 18.13 -5.29
N ALA A 112 -4.27 17.25 -5.70
CA ALA A 112 -2.92 17.66 -6.09
C ALA A 112 -2.89 18.16 -7.55
N GLU A 113 -2.25 19.31 -7.78
CA GLU A 113 -2.06 19.87 -9.13
C GLU A 113 -0.93 19.20 -9.92
N GLY A 114 -0.19 18.26 -9.31
CA GLY A 114 0.95 17.60 -9.94
C GLY A 114 1.34 16.29 -9.28
N GLN A 115 2.28 15.60 -9.91
CA GLN A 115 2.80 14.30 -9.46
C GLN A 115 3.28 14.37 -8.00
N GLN A 116 2.85 13.42 -7.18
CA GLN A 116 3.23 13.32 -5.76
C GLN A 116 4.03 12.04 -5.51
N LEU A 117 5.03 12.15 -4.63
CA LEU A 117 5.82 11.02 -4.16
C LEU A 117 5.48 10.77 -2.68
N ILE A 118 4.72 9.71 -2.41
CA ILE A 118 4.23 9.39 -1.07
C ILE A 118 5.03 8.24 -0.48
N HIS A 119 5.36 8.32 0.82
CA HIS A 119 5.98 7.23 1.56
C HIS A 119 5.17 6.89 2.81
N ILE A 120 4.57 5.71 2.83
CA ILE A 120 3.88 5.15 3.99
C ILE A 120 4.91 4.57 4.95
N LYS A 121 5.07 5.20 6.11
CA LYS A 121 6.11 4.88 7.11
C LYS A 121 5.77 3.67 8.01
N GLY A 122 4.52 3.18 8.00
CA GLY A 122 4.06 2.01 8.76
C GLY A 122 3.17 2.34 9.96
N LEU A 123 2.53 1.31 10.54
CA LEU A 123 1.76 1.42 11.79
C LEU A 123 2.66 1.13 13.00
N ASN A 124 2.50 1.88 14.09
CA ASN A 124 3.33 1.74 15.30
C ASN A 124 3.15 0.35 15.96
N PRO A 125 4.23 -0.46 16.17
CA PRO A 125 4.22 -1.83 16.71
C PRO A 125 3.93 -2.00 18.21
N GLY A 126 3.76 -0.93 18.99
CA GLY A 126 3.74 -1.01 20.45
C GLY A 126 2.76 -2.06 21.00
N SER A 127 3.24 -3.00 21.80
CA SER A 127 2.46 -4.13 22.36
C SER A 127 1.37 -3.71 23.35
N LYS A 128 1.54 -2.56 24.01
CA LYS A 128 0.64 -2.08 25.08
C LYS A 128 -0.67 -1.46 24.60
N GLN A 129 -0.90 -1.35 23.29
CA GLN A 129 -2.08 -0.68 22.71
C GLN A 129 -2.73 -1.45 21.55
N ARG A 130 -2.39 -2.73 21.35
CA ARG A 130 -2.85 -3.51 20.18
C ARG A 130 -4.06 -4.38 20.45
N PHE A 131 -4.12 -4.92 21.64
CA PHE A 131 -5.18 -5.81 22.10
C PHE A 131 -5.15 -5.78 23.62
N ASP A 132 -6.33 -5.86 24.23
CA ASP A 132 -6.44 -6.17 25.64
C ASP A 132 -6.34 -7.69 25.82
N LEU A 133 -5.56 -8.12 26.80
CA LEU A 133 -5.45 -9.53 27.18
C LEU A 133 -6.01 -9.70 28.59
N VAL A 134 -7.14 -10.39 28.69
CA VAL A 134 -7.75 -10.75 29.96
C VAL A 134 -7.58 -12.25 30.16
N ASP A 135 -7.03 -12.65 31.29
CA ASP A 135 -7.00 -14.05 31.74
C ASP A 135 -8.23 -14.28 32.62
N PRO A 136 -9.33 -14.88 32.11
CA PRO A 136 -10.56 -14.99 32.86
C PRO A 136 -10.46 -15.93 34.06
N ALA A 137 -9.40 -16.74 34.18
CA ALA A 137 -9.14 -17.53 35.38
C ALA A 137 -8.55 -16.68 36.52
N LYS A 138 -7.98 -15.50 36.21
CA LYS A 138 -7.38 -14.58 37.19
C LYS A 138 -8.19 -13.31 37.37
N GLU A 139 -8.67 -12.73 36.28
CA GLU A 139 -9.47 -11.49 36.24
C GLU A 139 -10.69 -11.71 35.32
N PRO A 140 -11.68 -12.52 35.74
CA PRO A 140 -12.87 -12.77 34.93
C PRO A 140 -13.64 -11.48 34.64
N PRO A 141 -14.08 -11.26 33.39
CA PRO A 141 -15.04 -10.21 33.06
C PRO A 141 -16.31 -10.30 33.93
N ARG A 142 -16.99 -9.17 34.12
CA ARG A 142 -18.13 -9.03 35.06
C ARG A 142 -19.23 -10.10 34.91
N TYR A 143 -19.45 -10.60 33.70
CA TYR A 143 -20.47 -11.60 33.39
C TYR A 143 -19.88 -12.92 32.89
N TRP A 144 -18.62 -13.22 33.23
CA TRP A 144 -17.99 -14.48 32.87
C TRP A 144 -18.66 -15.64 33.63
N PRO A 145 -19.27 -16.62 32.95
CA PRO A 145 -19.91 -17.75 33.61
C PRO A 145 -18.87 -18.56 34.39
N ARG A 146 -19.24 -18.98 35.60
CA ARG A 146 -18.41 -19.83 36.46
C ARG A 146 -18.68 -21.31 36.19
#